data_AF-A0AAN7UEF1-F1
#
_entry.id   AF-A0AAN7UEF1-F1
#
_cell.length_a   1.000
_cell.length_b   1.000
_cell.length_c   1.000
_cell.angle_alpha   90.00
_cell.angle_beta   90.00
_cell.angle_gamma   90.00
#
_symmetry.space_group_name_H-M   'P 1'
#
loop_
_entity.id
_entity.type
_entity.pdbx_description
1 polymer ?
#
loop_
_entity_poly.entity_id
_entity_poly.type
_entity_poly.pdbx_seq_one_letter_code
_entity_poly.pdbx_strand_id
1 'polypeptide(L)'
;MNKDDQLDFSEFRYALQALGFSNLSRPDLITAFKSAAHPKADWKPLPFIPGQPQPSTTPSVVDLRLSREGFQSIAAKYIAQRDPREELLKTFVLFDKGTKGMITVDDLRTVVKELNEDVPENEIHSMIEQFDIDGKGGVSREEFVGIFLDR
;
A
#
# COMPACT_ATOMS: atom_id res chain seq x y z
N MET A 1 -7.35 -14.46 9.34
CA MET A 1 -7.88 -13.62 10.44
C MET A 1 -7.98 -14.49 11.67
N ASN A 2 -7.13 -14.23 12.67
CA ASN A 2 -7.18 -14.93 13.95
C ASN A 2 -8.44 -14.56 14.73
N LYS A 3 -8.80 -15.37 15.74
CA LYS A 3 -10.00 -15.19 16.58
C LYS A 3 -10.05 -13.85 17.33
N ASP A 4 -8.94 -13.12 17.41
CA ASP A 4 -8.79 -11.91 18.23
C ASP A 4 -8.69 -10.60 17.44
N ASP A 5 -8.89 -10.62 16.11
CA ASP A 5 -8.74 -9.44 15.21
C ASP A 5 -7.40 -8.68 15.38
N GLN A 6 -6.39 -9.39 15.86
CA GLN A 6 -5.04 -8.88 16.11
C GLN A 6 -4.04 -9.54 15.17
N LEU A 7 -3.07 -8.74 14.72
CA LEU A 7 -1.98 -9.15 13.84
C LEU A 7 -0.70 -9.36 14.65
N ASP A 8 0.00 -10.45 14.40
CA ASP A 8 1.40 -10.59 14.81
C ASP A 8 2.36 -9.90 13.83
N PHE A 9 3.67 -9.92 14.12
CA PHE A 9 4.67 -9.24 13.30
C PHE A 9 4.78 -9.80 11.87
N SER A 10 4.60 -11.12 11.71
CA SER A 10 4.64 -11.76 10.39
C SER A 10 3.43 -11.35 9.58
N GLU A 11 2.23 -11.40 10.19
CA GLU A 11 0.98 -10.97 9.55
C GLU A 11 1.00 -9.48 9.21
N PHE A 12 1.49 -8.63 10.12
CA PHE A 12 1.70 -7.20 9.87
C PHE A 12 2.60 -6.96 8.66
N ARG A 13 3.73 -7.67 8.58
CA ARG A 13 4.64 -7.58 7.43
C ARG A 13 3.92 -7.99 6.14
N TYR A 14 3.24 -9.13 6.12
CA TYR A 14 2.52 -9.59 4.93
C TYR A 14 1.42 -8.60 4.52
N ALA A 15 0.69 -8.03 5.48
CA ALA A 15 -0.35 -7.04 5.22
C ALA A 15 0.23 -5.76 4.59
N LEU A 16 1.36 -5.24 5.11
CA LEU A 16 2.05 -4.10 4.49
C LEU A 16 2.58 -4.43 3.09
N GLN A 17 3.09 -5.65 2.87
CA GLN A 17 3.52 -6.09 1.54
C GLN A 17 2.36 -6.11 0.54
N ALA A 18 1.18 -6.59 0.96
CA ALA A 18 -0.03 -6.60 0.14
C ALA A 18 -0.51 -5.18 -0.23
N LEU A 19 -0.23 -4.18 0.61
CA LEU A 19 -0.47 -2.76 0.32
C LEU A 19 0.61 -2.12 -0.58
N GLY A 20 1.59 -2.90 -1.04
CA GLY A 20 2.68 -2.45 -1.90
C GLY A 20 3.92 -1.95 -1.15
N PHE A 21 3.97 -2.07 0.18
CA PHE A 21 5.15 -1.69 0.99
C PHE A 21 6.15 -2.85 1.14
N SER A 22 6.56 -3.44 0.01
CA SER A 22 7.47 -4.59 -0.01
C SER A 22 8.93 -4.25 0.21
N ASN A 23 9.32 -2.99 0.02
CA ASN A 23 10.71 -2.52 0.09
C ASN A 23 11.14 -1.96 1.47
N LEU A 24 10.28 -2.06 2.50
CA LEU A 24 10.63 -1.59 3.85
C LEU A 24 11.66 -2.52 4.50
N SER A 25 12.66 -1.92 5.12
CA SER A 25 13.69 -2.66 5.85
C SER A 25 13.11 -3.33 7.11
N ARG A 26 13.72 -4.44 7.53
CA ARG A 26 13.32 -5.13 8.79
C ARG A 26 13.34 -4.20 10.01
N PRO A 27 14.36 -3.35 10.25
CA PRO A 27 14.34 -2.44 11.40
C PRO A 27 13.20 -1.41 11.33
N ASP A 28 12.86 -0.90 10.14
CA ASP A 28 11.74 0.04 9.99
C ASP A 28 10.40 -0.64 10.27
N LEU A 29 10.20 -1.86 9.76
CA LEU A 29 9.01 -2.66 10.04
C LEU A 29 8.86 -2.95 11.53
N ILE A 30 9.95 -3.31 12.21
CA ILE A 30 9.93 -3.54 13.67
C ILE A 30 9.58 -2.27 14.41
N THR A 31 10.16 -1.13 14.01
CA THR A 31 9.90 0.17 14.63
C THR A 31 8.45 0.59 14.47
N ALA A 32 7.91 0.46 13.24
CA ALA A 32 6.51 0.72 12.95
C ALA A 32 5.59 -0.19 13.77
N PHE A 33 5.84 -1.50 13.77
CA PHE A 33 5.03 -2.45 14.53
C PHE A 33 5.03 -2.11 16.02
N LYS A 34 6.21 -1.87 16.63
CA LYS A 34 6.33 -1.50 18.04
C LYS A 34 5.66 -0.18 18.39
N SER A 35 5.46 0.73 17.43
CA SER A 35 4.88 2.04 17.71
C SER A 35 3.39 1.99 18.07
N ALA A 36 2.66 0.98 17.59
CA ALA A 36 1.22 0.84 17.85
C ALA A 36 0.81 -0.56 18.36
N ALA A 37 1.76 -1.49 18.52
CA ALA A 37 1.49 -2.80 19.08
C ALA A 37 1.48 -2.79 20.60
N HIS A 38 0.65 -3.64 21.18
CA HIS A 38 0.53 -3.89 22.61
C HIS A 38 0.99 -5.32 22.97
N PRO A 39 1.43 -5.58 24.21
CA PRO A 39 1.75 -6.93 24.65
C PRO A 39 0.53 -7.85 24.54
N LYS A 40 0.76 -9.15 24.28
CA LYS A 40 -0.30 -10.17 24.40
C LYS A 40 -0.94 -10.12 25.78
N ALA A 41 -2.24 -10.44 25.85
CA ALA A 41 -3.01 -10.36 27.09
C ALA A 41 -2.44 -11.22 28.24
N ASP A 42 -1.76 -12.33 27.90
CA ASP A 42 -1.13 -13.26 28.84
C ASP A 42 0.34 -12.93 29.14
N TRP A 43 0.90 -11.89 28.53
CA TRP A 43 2.31 -11.55 28.71
C TRP A 43 2.59 -10.98 30.09
N LYS A 44 3.63 -11.52 30.73
CA LYS A 44 4.15 -11.06 32.03
C LYS A 44 5.68 -11.06 32.00
N PRO A 45 6.35 -10.08 32.62
CA PRO A 45 7.80 -10.11 32.76
C PRO A 45 8.22 -11.30 33.62
N LEU A 46 9.38 -11.89 33.29
CA LEU A 46 9.96 -12.96 34.10
C LEU A 46 10.25 -12.44 35.53
N PRO A 47 10.02 -13.28 36.56
CA PRO A 47 10.33 -12.90 37.92
C PRO A 47 11.84 -12.70 38.09
N PHE A 48 12.23 -11.75 38.95
CA PHE A 48 13.64 -11.57 39.30
C PHE A 48 14.14 -12.79 40.08
N ILE A 49 15.21 -13.41 39.59
CA ILE A 49 15.88 -14.54 40.24
C ILE A 49 17.24 -14.05 40.77
N PRO A 50 17.49 -14.12 42.09
CA PRO A 50 18.79 -13.77 42.67
C PRO A 50 19.93 -14.59 42.05
N GLY A 51 21.01 -13.93 41.64
CA GLY A 51 22.16 -14.58 41.00
C GLY A 51 22.04 -14.78 39.48
N GLN A 52 20.91 -14.43 38.88
CA GLN A 52 20.76 -14.32 37.42
C GLN A 52 20.84 -12.86 36.96
N PRO A 53 21.25 -12.62 35.70
CA PRO A 53 21.09 -11.32 35.07
C PRO A 53 19.62 -10.86 35.15
N GLN A 54 19.40 -9.56 35.34
CA GLN A 54 18.04 -9.01 35.40
C GLN A 54 17.26 -9.40 34.13
N PRO A 55 16.05 -9.99 34.27
CA PRO A 55 15.24 -10.34 33.13
C PRO A 55 14.83 -9.08 32.35
N SER A 56 14.73 -9.20 31.03
CA SER A 56 14.23 -8.12 30.19
C SER A 56 12.79 -7.79 30.58
N THR A 57 12.56 -6.55 31.02
CA THR A 57 11.24 -6.04 31.41
C THR A 57 10.40 -5.57 30.22
N THR A 58 10.97 -5.57 29.01
CA THR A 58 10.29 -5.16 27.79
C THR A 58 9.88 -6.39 26.96
N PRO A 59 8.64 -6.43 26.42
CA PRO A 59 8.19 -7.50 25.55
C PRO A 59 9.02 -7.53 24.26
N SER A 60 9.29 -8.75 23.78
CA SER A 60 9.89 -8.95 22.47
C SER A 60 8.86 -8.78 21.36
N VAL A 61 9.31 -8.61 20.11
CA VAL A 61 8.40 -8.45 18.95
C VAL A 61 7.40 -9.62 18.83
N VAL A 62 7.80 -10.82 19.23
CA VAL A 62 6.94 -12.02 19.22
C VAL A 62 5.84 -11.98 20.29
N ASP A 63 6.01 -11.17 21.32
CA ASP A 63 5.09 -10.97 22.45
C ASP A 63 4.11 -9.82 22.20
N LEU A 64 4.26 -9.12 21.08
CA LEU A 64 3.44 -7.98 20.71
C LEU A 64 2.34 -8.39 19.72
N ARG A 65 1.23 -7.68 19.79
CA ARG A 65 0.06 -7.81 18.93
C ARG A 65 -0.41 -6.44 18.49
N LEU A 66 -0.82 -6.33 17.24
CA LEU A 66 -1.30 -5.09 16.65
C LEU A 66 -2.80 -5.19 16.41
N SER A 67 -3.56 -4.23 16.94
CA SER A 67 -4.99 -4.13 16.64
C SER A 67 -5.23 -3.65 15.20
N ARG A 68 -6.45 -3.87 14.70
CA ARG A 68 -6.90 -3.29 13.42
C ARG A 68 -6.68 -1.78 13.35
N GLU A 69 -7.03 -1.06 14.41
CA GLU A 69 -6.84 0.40 14.48
C GLU A 69 -5.37 0.80 14.42
N GLY A 70 -4.51 0.08 15.15
CA GLY A 70 -3.06 0.29 15.10
C GLY A 70 -2.49 0.04 13.71
N PHE A 71 -2.95 -1.02 13.04
CA PHE A 71 -2.57 -1.29 11.65
C PHE A 71 -3.05 -0.19 10.70
N GLN A 72 -4.30 0.24 10.79
CA GLN A 72 -4.85 1.31 9.95
C GLN A 72 -4.07 2.60 10.12
N SER A 73 -3.71 2.98 11.35
CA SER A 73 -2.91 4.18 11.63
C SER A 73 -1.52 4.10 10.99
N ILE A 74 -0.83 2.96 11.15
CA ILE A 74 0.48 2.75 10.52
C ILE A 74 0.36 2.78 8.99
N ALA A 75 -0.58 2.00 8.43
CA ALA A 75 -0.77 1.91 6.99
C ALA A 75 -1.11 3.28 6.38
N ALA A 76 -2.02 4.05 7.00
CA ALA A 76 -2.37 5.39 6.56
C ALA A 76 -1.16 6.32 6.56
N LYS A 77 -0.31 6.27 7.60
CA LYS A 77 0.92 7.04 7.65
C LYS A 77 1.88 6.70 6.50
N TYR A 78 2.09 5.42 6.22
CA TYR A 78 2.96 5.00 5.12
C TYR A 78 2.36 5.36 3.75
N ILE A 79 1.04 5.24 3.59
CA ILE A 79 0.34 5.65 2.36
C ILE A 79 0.49 7.16 2.15
N ALA A 80 0.32 7.98 3.19
CA ALA A 80 0.48 9.43 3.12
C ALA A 80 1.93 9.89 2.83
N GLN A 81 2.92 9.04 3.10
CA GLN A 81 4.33 9.29 2.78
C GLN A 81 4.73 8.87 1.37
N ARG A 82 3.88 8.14 0.63
CA ARG A 82 4.16 7.79 -0.77
C ARG A 82 4.14 9.07 -1.60
N ASP A 83 5.04 9.14 -2.57
CA ASP A 83 4.97 10.17 -3.59
C ASP A 83 3.75 9.87 -4.49
N PRO A 84 2.72 10.74 -4.51
CA PRO A 84 1.55 10.55 -5.36
C PRO A 84 1.93 10.41 -6.84
N ARG A 85 3.00 11.09 -7.27
CA ARG A 85 3.52 11.00 -8.64
C ARG A 85 4.04 9.60 -8.95
N GLU A 86 4.78 8.98 -8.05
CA GLU A 86 5.28 7.61 -8.27
C GLU A 86 4.13 6.60 -8.40
N GLU A 87 3.07 6.77 -7.61
CA GLU A 87 1.89 5.91 -7.69
C GLU A 87 1.14 6.08 -9.00
N LEU A 88 0.96 7.33 -9.45
CA LEU A 88 0.37 7.62 -10.76
C LEU A 88 1.21 7.04 -11.90
N LEU A 89 2.54 7.10 -11.81
CA LEU A 89 3.42 6.51 -12.82
C LEU A 89 3.33 4.97 -12.84
N LYS A 90 3.20 4.32 -11.68
CA LYS A 90 2.97 2.87 -11.61
C LYS A 90 1.64 2.49 -12.23
N THR A 91 0.59 3.26 -11.92
CA THR A 91 -0.73 3.08 -12.53
C THR A 91 -0.66 3.29 -14.04
N PHE A 92 0.01 4.33 -14.52
CA PHE A 92 0.18 4.57 -15.96
C PHE A 92 0.76 3.35 -16.68
N VAL A 93 1.80 2.72 -16.12
CA VAL A 93 2.41 1.51 -16.68
C VAL A 93 1.44 0.33 -16.72
N LEU A 94 0.50 0.23 -15.78
CA LEU A 94 -0.55 -0.80 -15.79
C LEU A 94 -1.56 -0.58 -16.92
N PHE A 95 -1.85 0.68 -17.24
CA PHE A 95 -2.79 1.06 -18.30
C PHE A 95 -2.15 0.99 -19.68
N ASP A 96 -0.90 1.44 -19.87
CA ASP A 96 -0.17 1.41 -21.15
C ASP A 96 0.21 -0.03 -21.58
N LYS A 97 -0.74 -0.74 -22.19
CA LYS A 97 -0.50 -2.11 -22.67
C LYS A 97 0.47 -2.07 -23.85
N GLY A 98 1.63 -2.70 -23.68
CA GLY A 98 2.67 -2.72 -24.70
C GLY A 98 3.68 -1.58 -24.59
N THR A 99 3.67 -0.81 -23.49
CA THR A 99 4.73 0.16 -23.16
C THR A 99 4.99 1.18 -24.27
N LYS A 100 3.92 1.70 -24.88
CA LYS A 100 3.96 2.68 -25.97
C LYS A 100 4.37 4.08 -25.49
N GLY A 101 4.32 4.34 -24.18
CA GLY A 101 4.56 5.64 -23.58
C GLY A 101 3.34 6.57 -23.58
N MET A 102 2.18 6.08 -24.04
CA MET A 102 0.89 6.76 -24.04
C MET A 102 -0.23 5.74 -23.84
N ILE A 103 -1.28 6.12 -23.13
CA ILE A 103 -2.50 5.31 -22.97
C ILE A 103 -3.44 5.62 -24.12
N THR A 104 -3.70 4.62 -24.96
CA THR A 104 -4.64 4.77 -26.09
C THR A 104 -6.05 4.28 -25.72
N VAL A 105 -7.02 4.54 -26.60
CA VAL A 105 -8.38 3.99 -26.47
C VAL A 105 -8.37 2.46 -26.36
N ASP A 106 -7.53 1.79 -27.14
CA ASP A 106 -7.43 0.31 -27.12
C ASP A 106 -6.90 -0.22 -25.78
N ASP A 107 -5.98 0.51 -25.15
CA ASP A 107 -5.43 0.18 -23.84
C ASP A 107 -6.51 0.27 -22.77
N LEU A 108 -7.23 1.40 -22.74
CA LEU A 108 -8.32 1.63 -21.80
C LEU A 108 -9.45 0.61 -22.00
N ARG A 109 -9.79 0.28 -23.26
CA ARG A 109 -10.76 -0.79 -23.60
C ARG A 109 -10.33 -2.13 -23.05
N THR A 110 -9.03 -2.45 -23.10
CA THR A 110 -8.50 -3.70 -22.57
C THR A 110 -8.61 -3.73 -21.05
N VAL A 111 -8.25 -2.65 -20.37
CA VAL A 111 -8.34 -2.53 -18.90
C VAL A 111 -9.79 -2.65 -18.43
N VAL A 112 -10.74 -1.94 -19.07
CA VAL A 112 -12.18 -2.04 -18.75
C VAL A 112 -12.68 -3.49 -18.84
N LYS A 113 -12.27 -4.22 -19.89
CA LYS A 113 -12.60 -5.64 -20.06
C LYS A 113 -11.97 -6.52 -18.98
N GLU A 114 -10.72 -6.26 -18.59
CA GLU A 114 -10.05 -6.97 -17.50
C GLU A 114 -10.77 -6.77 -16.15
N LEU A 115 -11.37 -5.59 -15.93
CA LEU A 115 -12.15 -5.27 -14.73
C LEU A 115 -13.59 -5.82 -14.75
N ASN A 116 -14.03 -6.45 -15.85
CA ASN A 116 -15.42 -6.86 -16.08
C ASN A 116 -16.42 -5.70 -15.90
N GLU A 117 -16.02 -4.47 -16.22
CA GLU A 117 -16.92 -3.33 -16.25
C GLU A 117 -17.53 -3.14 -17.65
N ASP A 118 -18.81 -2.77 -17.70
CA ASP A 118 -19.53 -2.48 -18.95
C ASP A 118 -19.50 -0.96 -19.18
N VAL A 119 -18.38 -0.49 -19.75
CA VAL A 119 -18.23 0.92 -20.16
C VAL A 119 -18.42 1.00 -21.67
N PRO A 120 -19.35 1.83 -22.15
CA PRO A 120 -19.65 1.91 -23.57
C PRO A 120 -18.50 2.59 -24.31
N GLU A 121 -18.30 2.21 -25.57
CA GLU A 121 -17.15 2.63 -26.36
C GLU A 121 -17.03 4.16 -26.50
N ASN A 122 -18.17 4.85 -26.65
CA ASN A 122 -18.19 6.32 -26.71
C ASN A 122 -17.67 7.00 -25.44
N GLU A 123 -17.85 6.38 -24.27
CA GLU A 123 -17.35 6.90 -23.00
C GLU A 123 -15.84 6.70 -22.90
N ILE A 124 -15.32 5.54 -23.32
CA ILE A 124 -13.87 5.28 -23.40
C ILE A 124 -13.20 6.30 -24.34
N HIS A 125 -13.78 6.56 -25.50
CA HIS A 125 -13.29 7.59 -26.42
C HIS A 125 -13.33 8.98 -25.79
N SER A 126 -14.44 9.33 -25.14
CA SER A 126 -14.60 10.63 -24.47
C SER A 126 -13.59 10.80 -23.33
N MET A 127 -13.24 9.73 -22.61
CA MET A 127 -12.22 9.78 -21.56
C MET A 127 -10.86 10.14 -22.16
N ILE A 128 -10.44 9.50 -23.25
CA ILE A 128 -9.17 9.84 -23.90
C ILE A 128 -9.19 11.28 -24.44
N GLU A 129 -10.24 11.68 -25.14
CA GLU A 129 -10.36 13.03 -25.71
C GLU A 129 -10.33 14.15 -24.65
N GLN A 130 -10.87 13.90 -23.46
CA GLN A 130 -10.83 14.88 -22.36
C GLN A 130 -9.43 15.08 -21.78
N PHE A 131 -8.54 14.11 -21.95
CA PHE A 131 -7.23 14.06 -21.30
C PHE A 131 -6.05 14.20 -22.27
N ASP A 132 -6.27 13.97 -23.56
CA ASP A 132 -5.32 14.17 -24.66
C ASP A 132 -5.30 15.65 -25.07
N ILE A 133 -4.47 16.45 -24.38
CA ILE A 133 -4.41 17.91 -24.54
C ILE A 133 -3.67 18.27 -25.84
N ASP A 134 -2.67 17.48 -26.22
CA ASP A 134 -1.89 17.70 -27.43
C ASP A 134 -2.49 17.06 -28.70
N GLY A 135 -3.56 16.26 -28.56
CA GLY A 135 -4.35 15.72 -29.66
C GLY A 135 -3.63 14.63 -30.45
N LYS A 136 -2.72 13.89 -29.81
CA LYS A 136 -1.94 12.81 -30.46
C LYS A 136 -2.70 11.48 -30.56
N GLY A 137 -3.93 11.42 -30.05
CA GLY A 137 -4.78 10.23 -30.00
C GLY A 137 -4.53 9.35 -28.78
N GLY A 138 -3.94 9.89 -27.71
CA GLY A 138 -3.63 9.15 -26.49
C GLY A 138 -3.01 10.00 -25.40
N VAL A 139 -3.16 9.58 -24.14
CA VAL A 139 -2.73 10.34 -22.97
C VAL A 139 -1.26 10.01 -22.64
N SER A 140 -0.39 11.02 -22.63
CA SER A 140 1.02 10.87 -22.24
C SER A 140 1.19 10.73 -20.73
N ARG A 141 2.39 10.37 -20.29
CA ARG A 141 2.72 10.31 -18.86
C ARG A 141 2.56 11.67 -18.18
N GLU A 142 2.98 12.73 -18.86
CA GLU A 142 2.94 14.10 -18.36
C GLU A 142 1.50 14.59 -18.25
N GLU A 143 0.66 14.31 -19.24
CA GLU A 143 -0.76 14.64 -19.20
C GLU A 143 -1.46 13.88 -18.08
N PHE A 144 -1.26 12.56 -18.00
CA PHE A 144 -1.82 11.72 -16.95
C PHE A 144 -1.44 12.26 -15.55
N VAL A 145 -0.16 12.51 -15.29
CA VAL A 145 0.28 13.05 -14.00
C VAL A 145 -0.28 14.45 -13.74
N GLY A 146 -0.30 15.33 -14.74
CA GLY A 146 -0.85 16.67 -14.63
C GLY A 146 -2.33 16.65 -14.24
N ILE A 147 -3.13 15.81 -14.87
CA ILE A 147 -4.58 15.67 -14.58
C ILE A 147 -4.84 15.25 -13.14
N PHE A 148 -4.05 14.30 -12.62
CA PHE A 148 -4.27 13.73 -11.29
C PHE A 148 -3.59 14.52 -10.15
N LEU A 149 -2.59 15.35 -10.43
CA LEU A 149 -1.90 16.17 -9.42
C LEU A 149 -2.28 17.66 -9.42
N ASP A 150 -2.86 18.19 -10.50
CA ASP A 150 -3.22 19.61 -10.63
C ASP A 150 -4.65 19.91 -10.15
N ARG A 151 -5.11 19.23 -9.09
CA ARG A 151 -6.44 19.42 -8.49
C ARG A 151 -6.40 19.90 -7.04
#